data_AF-A0A959T1L9-F1
#
_entry.id   AF-A0A959T1L9-F1
#
_cell.length_a   1.000
_cell.length_b   1.000
_cell.length_c   1.000
_cell.angle_alpha   90.00
_cell.angle_beta   90.00
_cell.angle_gamma   90.00
#
_symmetry.space_group_name_H-M   'P 1'
#
loop_
_entity.id
_entity.type
_entity.pdbx_description
1 polymer ?
#
loop_
_entity_poly.entity_id
_entity_poly.type
_entity_poly.pdbx_seq_one_letter_code
_entity_poly.pdbx_strand_id
1 'polypeptide(L)'
;KNINGTMALWAGDVSGDGVLRYTNANNDRDPILAIIGGVVPTQTAVGYLPEDVDLDGVVKYTGANNDRDVILQNIGGTVPTNVRVEQLP
;
A
#
# COMPACT_ATOMS: atom_id res chain seq x y z
N LYS A 1 9.64 8.78 9.46
CA LYS A 1 10.47 8.01 10.43
C LYS A 1 11.92 8.47 10.33
N ASN A 2 12.60 8.78 11.45
CA ASN A 2 14.03 9.08 11.40
C ASN A 2 14.85 7.79 11.22
N ILE A 3 15.70 7.77 10.20
CA ILE A 3 16.67 6.72 9.89
C ILE A 3 18.03 7.40 9.81
N ASN A 4 18.81 7.34 10.89
CA ASN A 4 20.16 7.93 10.98
C ASN A 4 20.25 9.41 10.58
N GLY A 5 19.29 10.22 11.00
CA GLY A 5 19.22 11.66 10.68
C GLY A 5 18.40 11.99 9.45
N THR A 6 17.98 11.00 8.67
CA THR A 6 17.12 11.19 7.48
C THR A 6 15.67 10.90 7.82
N MET A 7 14.78 11.83 7.48
CA MET A 7 13.33 11.61 7.60
C MET A 7 12.81 10.85 6.38
N ALA A 8 12.28 9.65 6.61
CA ALA A 8 11.63 8.84 5.59
C ALA A 8 10.09 9.03 5.59
N LEU A 9 9.51 9.05 4.39
CA LEU A 9 8.07 8.97 4.16
C LEU A 9 7.56 7.54 4.31
N TRP A 10 6.25 7.36 4.47
CA TRP A 10 5.62 6.04 4.49
C TRP A 10 5.15 5.69 3.07
N ALA A 11 5.38 4.45 2.65
CA ALA A 11 4.88 3.91 1.40
C ALA A 11 3.44 3.37 1.58
N GLY A 12 2.68 3.26 0.49
CA GLY A 12 1.37 2.61 0.49
C GLY A 12 0.16 3.55 0.41
N ASP A 13 0.38 4.86 0.21
CA ASP A 13 -0.68 5.75 -0.26
C ASP A 13 -0.80 5.59 -1.77
N VAL A 14 -1.68 4.68 -2.18
CA VAL A 14 -1.89 4.35 -3.59
C VAL A 14 -2.78 5.42 -4.25
N SER A 15 -3.63 6.06 -3.46
CA SER A 15 -4.56 7.09 -3.94
C SER A 15 -3.93 8.49 -4.04
N GLY A 16 -2.83 8.74 -3.34
CA GLY A 16 -2.19 10.04 -3.23
C GLY A 16 -2.99 11.05 -2.41
N ASP A 17 -3.85 10.58 -1.49
CA ASP A 17 -4.72 11.44 -0.67
C ASP A 17 -4.06 11.92 0.63
N GLY A 18 -2.81 11.51 0.87
CA GLY A 18 -2.03 11.81 2.07
C GLY A 18 -2.45 10.98 3.28
N VAL A 19 -3.27 9.94 3.12
CA VAL A 19 -3.81 9.16 4.23
C VAL A 19 -3.88 7.66 3.93
N LEU A 20 -2.97 6.91 4.54
CA LEU A 20 -2.98 5.45 4.47
C LEU A 20 -4.19 4.83 5.18
N ARG A 21 -4.94 4.00 4.45
CA ARG A 21 -6.07 3.20 4.95
C ARG A 21 -6.17 1.85 4.26
N TYR A 22 -6.42 0.79 5.02
CA TYR A 22 -6.64 -0.55 4.44
C TYR A 22 -8.13 -0.91 4.25
N THR A 23 -9.01 -0.33 5.06
CA THR A 23 -10.48 -0.56 5.00
C THR A 23 -11.24 0.75 4.89
N ASN A 24 -12.57 0.65 4.73
CA ASN A 24 -13.50 1.76 4.51
C ASN A 24 -13.35 2.42 3.14
N ALA A 25 -14.16 3.44 2.87
CA ALA A 25 -14.09 4.18 1.61
C ALA A 25 -12.70 4.82 1.43
N ASN A 26 -12.27 4.93 0.18
CA ASN A 26 -10.96 5.47 -0.21
C ASN A 26 -9.80 4.75 0.49
N ASN A 27 -9.86 3.41 0.54
CA ASN A 27 -8.74 2.61 1.00
C ASN A 27 -7.72 2.39 -0.14
N ASP A 28 -6.45 2.25 0.23
CA ASP A 28 -5.34 2.04 -0.71
C ASP A 28 -5.29 0.61 -1.28
N ARG A 29 -6.10 -0.28 -0.72
CA ARG A 29 -6.14 -1.71 -1.05
C ARG A 29 -6.95 -1.98 -2.33
N ASP A 30 -8.02 -1.22 -2.56
CA ASP A 30 -8.94 -1.45 -3.67
C ASP A 30 -8.30 -1.15 -5.05
N PRO A 31 -7.47 -0.11 -5.24
CA PRO A 31 -6.73 0.08 -6.48
C PRO A 31 -5.80 -1.09 -6.82
N ILE A 32 -5.09 -1.65 -5.82
CA ILE A 32 -4.24 -2.83 -5.98
C ILE A 32 -5.06 -4.03 -6.49
N LEU A 33 -6.24 -4.26 -5.91
CA LEU A 33 -7.15 -5.31 -6.38
C LEU A 33 -7.64 -5.03 -7.80
N ALA A 34 -8.01 -3.79 -8.11
CA ALA A 34 -8.54 -3.39 -9.41
C ALA A 34 -7.53 -3.66 -10.54
N ILE A 35 -6.26 -3.28 -10.37
CA ILE A 35 -5.25 -3.40 -11.43
C ILE A 35 -4.87 -4.87 -11.74
N ILE A 36 -4.96 -5.77 -10.76
CA ILE A 36 -4.73 -7.21 -10.98
C ILE A 36 -5.96 -7.95 -11.53
N GLY A 37 -7.07 -7.26 -11.82
CA GLY A 37 -8.30 -7.86 -12.37
C GLY A 37 -9.47 -7.99 -11.38
N GLY A 38 -9.44 -7.23 -10.29
CA GLY A 38 -10.55 -6.91 -9.40
C GLY A 38 -10.90 -7.97 -8.36
N VAL A 39 -11.29 -9.18 -8.81
CA VAL A 39 -11.95 -10.17 -7.93
C VAL A 39 -11.04 -11.35 -7.60
N VAL A 40 -10.06 -11.64 -8.46
CA VAL A 40 -9.18 -12.80 -8.29
C VAL A 40 -7.86 -12.34 -7.64
N PRO A 41 -7.66 -12.56 -6.33
CA PRO A 41 -6.53 -12.00 -5.57
C PRO A 41 -5.18 -12.64 -5.88
N THR A 42 -5.15 -13.64 -6.75
CA THR A 42 -3.95 -14.41 -7.12
C THR A 42 -3.37 -13.98 -8.47
N GLN A 43 -4.05 -13.06 -9.18
CA GLN A 43 -3.49 -12.47 -10.39
C GLN A 43 -2.44 -11.41 -10.03
N THR A 44 -1.61 -11.09 -11.01
CA THR A 44 -0.53 -10.10 -10.89
C THR A 44 -0.55 -9.16 -12.08
N ALA A 45 -0.15 -7.92 -11.88
CA ALA A 45 0.10 -6.97 -12.96
C ALA A 45 1.60 -6.65 -13.01
N VAL A 46 2.21 -6.71 -14.19
CA VAL A 46 3.65 -6.47 -14.36
C VAL A 46 3.89 -5.03 -14.79
N GLY A 47 4.84 -4.37 -14.13
CA GLY A 47 5.28 -3.01 -14.39
C GLY A 47 5.44 -2.20 -13.12
N TYR A 48 6.16 -1.09 -13.21
CA TYR A 48 6.23 -0.06 -12.17
C TYR A 48 4.96 0.80 -12.24
N LEU A 49 3.90 0.31 -11.59
CA LEU A 49 2.59 0.94 -11.56
C LEU A 49 2.43 1.77 -10.27
N PRO A 50 1.50 2.72 -10.20
CA PRO A 50 1.21 3.43 -8.95
C PRO A 50 0.86 2.49 -7.79
N GLU A 51 0.27 1.33 -8.09
CA GLU A 51 -0.10 0.28 -7.14
C GLU A 51 1.05 -0.66 -6.74
N ASP A 52 2.23 -0.55 -7.39
CA ASP A 52 3.46 -1.27 -7.04
C ASP A 52 4.13 -0.55 -5.87
N VAL A 53 3.69 -0.89 -4.66
CA VAL A 53 4.03 -0.18 -3.43
C VAL A 53 5.43 -0.54 -2.94
N ASP A 54 5.86 -1.78 -3.17
CA ASP A 54 7.19 -2.25 -2.81
C ASP A 54 8.26 -1.99 -3.91
N LEU A 55 7.82 -1.51 -5.07
CA LEU A 55 8.65 -1.16 -6.23
C LEU A 55 9.45 -2.36 -6.76
N ASP A 56 8.85 -3.55 -6.72
CA ASP A 56 9.45 -4.79 -7.26
C ASP A 56 9.13 -5.02 -8.75
N GLY A 57 8.28 -4.17 -9.35
CA GLY A 57 7.86 -4.23 -10.75
C GLY A 57 6.72 -5.24 -11.00
N VAL A 58 6.08 -5.77 -9.96
CA VAL A 58 4.96 -6.70 -10.05
C VAL A 58 3.94 -6.45 -8.92
N VAL A 59 2.79 -5.90 -9.28
CA VAL A 59 1.67 -5.71 -8.34
C VAL A 59 1.03 -7.05 -7.99
N LYS A 60 0.92 -7.34 -6.69
CA LYS A 60 0.30 -8.56 -6.15
C LYS A 60 -0.52 -8.24 -4.89
N TYR A 61 -1.68 -8.88 -4.78
CA TYR A 61 -2.53 -8.74 -3.59
C TYR A 61 -2.34 -9.86 -2.54
N THR A 62 -1.84 -11.03 -2.95
CA THR A 62 -1.55 -12.16 -2.05
C THR A 62 -0.22 -12.82 -2.41
N GLY A 63 0.26 -13.72 -1.54
CA GLY A 63 1.57 -14.36 -1.69
C GLY A 63 2.69 -13.60 -1.00
N ALA A 64 3.93 -14.04 -1.20
CA ALA A 64 5.10 -13.31 -0.70
C ALA A 64 5.31 -12.02 -1.50
N ASN A 65 5.82 -10.97 -0.84
CA ASN A 65 6.05 -9.65 -1.44
C ASN A 65 4.79 -9.14 -2.17
N ASN A 66 3.71 -9.02 -1.40
CA ASN A 66 2.47 -8.42 -1.86
C ASN A 66 2.41 -6.97 -1.38
N ASP A 67 1.80 -6.11 -2.19
CA ASP A 67 1.73 -4.66 -1.93
C ASP A 67 0.86 -4.33 -0.72
N ARG A 68 -0.18 -5.15 -0.49
CA ARG A 68 -1.14 -4.91 0.59
C ARG A 68 -0.50 -4.98 1.97
N ASP A 69 0.54 -5.79 2.15
CA ASP A 69 1.19 -6.00 3.44
C ASP A 69 2.04 -4.78 3.82
N VAL A 70 2.52 -3.99 2.84
CA VAL A 70 3.21 -2.73 3.09
C VAL A 70 2.26 -1.71 3.71
N ILE A 71 1.03 -1.60 3.19
CA ILE A 71 -0.02 -0.73 3.74
C ILE A 71 -0.33 -1.14 5.19
N LEU A 72 -0.61 -2.43 5.42
CA LEU A 72 -0.90 -2.97 6.75
C LEU A 72 0.21 -2.66 7.75
N GLN A 73 1.47 -2.93 7.39
CA GLN A 73 2.61 -2.61 8.25
C GLN A 73 2.67 -1.13 8.63
N ASN A 74 2.39 -0.23 7.70
CA ASN A 74 2.46 1.19 7.95
C ASN A 74 1.28 1.73 8.78
N ILE A 75 0.09 1.13 8.73
CA ILE A 75 -1.05 1.51 9.59
C ILE A 75 -1.02 0.85 10.99
N GLY A 76 -0.02 0.04 11.31
CA GLY A 76 0.13 -0.60 12.63
C GLY A 76 -0.06 -2.12 12.62
N GLY A 77 0.15 -2.76 11.48
CA GLY A 77 0.21 -4.21 11.31
C GLY A 77 -1.17 -4.85 11.12
N THR A 78 -1.53 -5.77 12.00
CA THR A 78 -2.68 -6.67 11.82
C THR A 78 -4.04 -6.03 12.12
N VAL A 79 -4.08 -4.75 12.51
CA VAL A 79 -5.32 -4.01 12.78
C VAL A 79 -5.69 -3.19 11.53
N PRO A 80 -6.60 -3.69 10.67
CA PRO A 80 -6.85 -3.12 9.34
C PRO A 80 -7.70 -1.85 9.37
N THR A 81 -8.17 -1.44 10.54
CA THR A 81 -9.03 -0.27 10.75
C THR A 81 -8.26 0.99 11.13
N ASN A 82 -6.95 0.88 11.38
CA ASN A 82 -6.13 2.03 11.67
C ASN A 82 -5.95 2.88 10.41
N VAL A 83 -5.80 4.19 10.64
CA VAL A 83 -5.57 5.18 9.61
C VAL A 83 -4.29 5.94 9.96
N ARG A 84 -3.47 6.25 8.96
CA ARG A 84 -2.24 7.01 9.15
C ARG A 84 -2.15 8.17 8.18
N VAL A 85 -2.35 9.38 8.70
CA VAL A 85 -2.22 10.66 7.96
C VAL A 85 -0.75 11.00 7.80
N GLU A 86 -0.36 11.48 6.62
CA GLU A 86 1.00 11.85 6.22
C GLU A 86 1.76 12.72 7.24
N GLN A 87 3.10 12.64 7.17
CA GLN A 87 3.97 13.43 8.03
C GLN A 87 3.97 14.88 7.56
N LEU A 88 3.75 15.82 8.47
CA LEU A 88 4.00 17.24 8.20
C LEU A 88 5.51 17.51 8.05
N PRO A 89 5.91 18.50 7.21
CA PRO A 89 7.31 18.89 7.03
C PRO A 89 8.06 19.25 8.31
#